data_AF-A0A528TNL4-F1
#
_entry.id   AF-A0A528TNL4-F1
#
_cell.length_a   1.000
_cell.length_b   1.000
_cell.length_c   1.000
_cell.angle_alpha   90.00
_cell.angle_beta   90.00
_cell.angle_gamma   90.00
#
_symmetry.space_group_name_H-M   'P 1'
#
loop_
_entity.id
_entity.type
_entity.pdbx_description
1 polymer ?
#
loop_
_entity_poly.entity_id
_entity_poly.type
_entity_poly.pdbx_seq_one_letter_code
_entity_poly.pdbx_strand_id
1 'polypeptide(L)'
;AGVDELKIPQALKGGRADSAILQEYLPRFATFDYRRTGRIDNMVKDLNAAQDLARRTHTAMPLTAVCAEVHRLLTAAGLGGEDQAALMEFFRRKDEEPAA
;
A
#
# COMPACT_ATOMS: atom_id res chain seq x y z
N ALA A 1 13.12 -8.84 -11.20
CA ALA A 1 13.02 -10.20 -11.78
C ALA A 1 12.20 -10.07 -13.05
N GLY A 2 12.60 -10.66 -14.19
CA GLY A 2 11.95 -10.46 -15.51
C GLY A 2 10.55 -11.06 -15.65
N VAL A 3 9.70 -10.87 -14.64
CA VAL A 3 8.31 -11.34 -14.58
C VAL A 3 7.42 -10.24 -15.13
N ASP A 4 6.46 -10.61 -15.97
CA ASP A 4 5.40 -9.72 -16.41
C ASP A 4 4.40 -9.52 -15.27
N GLU A 5 4.47 -8.35 -14.63
CA GLU A 5 3.67 -8.00 -13.45
C GLU A 5 2.17 -8.09 -13.70
N LEU A 6 1.73 -7.78 -14.93
CA LEU A 6 0.31 -7.81 -15.29
C LEU A 6 -0.26 -9.23 -15.39
N LYS A 7 0.61 -10.26 -15.49
CA LYS A 7 0.19 -11.66 -15.46
C LYS A 7 0.04 -12.22 -14.03
N ILE A 8 0.54 -11.53 -13.01
CA ILE A 8 0.50 -12.00 -11.62
C ILE A 8 -0.94 -12.22 -11.10
N PRO A 9 -1.90 -11.29 -11.28
CA PRO A 9 -3.25 -11.48 -10.75
C PRO A 9 -3.94 -12.70 -11.37
N GLN A 10 -3.75 -12.92 -12.68
CA GLN A 10 -4.28 -14.10 -13.36
C GLN A 10 -3.65 -15.39 -12.85
N ALA A 11 -2.33 -15.40 -12.62
CA ALA A 11 -1.62 -16.58 -12.14
C ALA A 11 -1.98 -16.96 -10.69
N LEU A 12 -2.30 -15.98 -9.85
CA LEU A 12 -2.65 -16.20 -8.44
C LEU A 12 -4.13 -16.42 -8.19
N LYS A 13 -4.99 -16.19 -9.19
CA LYS A 13 -6.46 -16.28 -9.09
C LYS A 13 -6.92 -17.67 -8.62
N GLY A 14 -7.77 -17.70 -7.60
CA GLY A 14 -8.27 -18.93 -6.96
C GLY A 14 -7.25 -19.68 -6.09
N GLY A 15 -6.02 -19.17 -5.98
CA GLY A 15 -4.98 -19.71 -5.13
C GLY A 15 -4.98 -19.13 -3.71
N ARG A 16 -4.03 -19.56 -2.87
CA ARG A 16 -3.90 -19.10 -1.48
C ARG A 16 -3.45 -17.65 -1.33
N ALA A 17 -2.84 -17.09 -2.37
CA ALA A 17 -2.39 -15.70 -2.41
C ALA A 17 -3.42 -14.77 -3.07
N ASP A 18 -4.56 -15.31 -3.54
CA ASP A 18 -5.60 -14.49 -4.16
C ASP A 18 -6.32 -13.62 -3.13
N SER A 19 -6.65 -12.39 -3.51
CA SER A 19 -7.52 -11.51 -2.72
C SER A 19 -8.16 -10.45 -3.62
N ALA A 20 -9.33 -9.93 -3.22
CA ALA A 20 -9.98 -8.84 -3.95
C ALA A 20 -9.04 -7.63 -4.11
N ILE A 21 -8.31 -7.26 -3.04
CA ILE A 21 -7.35 -6.16 -3.07
C ILE A 21 -6.21 -6.43 -4.05
N LEU A 22 -5.66 -7.64 -4.09
CA LEU A 22 -4.62 -8.01 -5.06
C LEU A 22 -5.12 -7.84 -6.51
N GLN A 23 -6.31 -8.37 -6.81
CA GLN A 23 -6.89 -8.32 -8.15
C GLN A 23 -7.20 -6.90 -8.59
N GLU A 24 -7.61 -6.03 -7.66
CA GLU A 24 -7.94 -4.63 -7.92
C GLU A 24 -6.69 -3.74 -8.04
N TYR A 25 -5.76 -3.83 -7.08
CA TYR A 25 -4.68 -2.87 -6.94
C TYR A 25 -3.41 -3.25 -7.69
N LEU A 26 -3.11 -4.54 -7.91
CA LEU A 26 -1.86 -4.92 -8.56
C LEU A 26 -1.72 -4.34 -9.98
N PRO A 27 -2.75 -4.37 -10.85
CA PRO A 27 -2.67 -3.71 -12.16
C PRO A 27 -2.37 -2.20 -12.07
N ARG A 28 -2.87 -1.55 -11.01
CA ARG A 28 -2.64 -0.12 -10.75
C ARG A 28 -1.23 0.13 -10.24
N PHE A 29 -0.71 -0.75 -9.40
CA PHE A 29 0.68 -0.71 -8.94
C PHE A 29 1.66 -0.91 -10.10
N ALA A 30 1.40 -1.87 -10.99
CA ALA A 30 2.25 -2.17 -12.15
C ALA A 30 2.28 -1.04 -13.20
N THR A 31 1.18 -0.29 -13.33
CA THR A 31 1.05 0.81 -14.30
C THR A 31 1.24 2.19 -13.69
N PHE A 32 1.55 2.28 -12.39
CA PHE A 32 1.63 3.53 -11.63
C PHE A 32 0.37 4.42 -11.78
N ASP A 33 -0.79 3.78 -11.79
CA ASP A 33 -2.09 4.46 -11.96
C ASP A 33 -2.60 5.02 -10.62
N TYR A 34 -2.26 6.28 -10.37
CA TYR A 34 -2.65 7.03 -9.17
C TYR A 34 -3.99 7.78 -9.28
N ARG A 35 -4.90 7.33 -10.15
CA ARG A 35 -6.28 7.89 -10.15
C ARG A 35 -6.87 7.80 -8.75
N ARG A 36 -7.34 8.93 -8.22
CA ARG A 36 -7.76 9.06 -6.82
C ARG A 36 -9.05 8.28 -6.54
N THR A 37 -8.90 7.26 -5.73
CA THR A 37 -9.95 6.39 -5.17
C THR A 37 -10.00 6.50 -3.63
N GLY A 38 -8.86 6.77 -3.00
CA GLY A 38 -8.76 7.08 -1.58
C GLY A 38 -7.40 7.68 -1.24
N ARG A 39 -7.35 8.73 -0.41
CA ARG A 39 -6.09 9.41 -0.10
C ARG A 39 -5.27 8.67 0.94
N ILE A 40 -3.95 8.70 0.82
CA ILE A 40 -3.00 8.12 1.80
C ILE A 40 -3.25 8.69 3.21
N ASP A 41 -3.46 10.01 3.32
CA ASP A 41 -3.69 10.68 4.60
C ASP A 41 -4.96 10.20 5.32
N ASN A 42 -6.00 9.82 4.57
CA ASN A 42 -7.25 9.33 5.13
C ASN A 42 -7.06 7.97 5.79
N MET A 43 -6.17 7.13 5.26
CA MET A 43 -5.86 5.82 5.85
C MET A 43 -5.11 5.97 7.18
N VAL A 44 -4.34 7.05 7.38
CA VAL A 44 -3.70 7.34 8.68
C VAL A 44 -4.75 7.49 9.78
N LYS A 45 -5.88 8.16 9.49
CA LYS A 45 -7.00 8.29 10.42
C LYS A 45 -7.58 6.92 10.79
N ASP A 46 -7.88 6.08 9.81
CA ASP A 46 -8.52 4.78 10.06
C ASP A 46 -7.57 3.82 10.80
N LEU A 47 -6.27 3.84 10.45
CA LEU A 47 -5.23 3.06 11.14
C LEU A 47 -5.03 3.54 12.59
N ASN A 48 -5.05 4.85 12.84
CA ASN A 48 -4.99 5.38 14.21
C ASN A 48 -6.20 4.92 15.04
N ALA A 49 -7.41 4.97 14.47
CA ALA A 49 -8.62 4.51 15.15
C ALA A 49 -8.54 3.01 15.50
N ALA A 50 -8.05 2.19 14.57
CA ALA A 50 -7.81 0.76 14.82
C ALA A 50 -6.79 0.53 15.94
N GLN A 51 -5.67 1.28 15.94
CA GLN A 51 -4.65 1.18 16.99
C GLN A 51 -5.16 1.65 18.37
N ASP A 52 -6.00 2.69 18.41
CA ASP A 52 -6.65 3.16 19.65
C ASP A 52 -7.55 2.08 20.24
N LEU A 53 -8.36 1.42 19.41
CA LEU A 53 -9.20 0.31 19.84
C LEU A 53 -8.35 -0.86 20.34
N ALA A 54 -7.32 -1.23 19.59
CA ALA A 54 -6.40 -2.31 19.94
C ALA A 54 -5.74 -2.11 21.31
N ARG A 55 -5.35 -0.86 21.64
CA ARG A 55 -4.83 -0.50 22.96
C ARG A 55 -5.87 -0.69 24.06
N ARG A 56 -7.11 -0.25 23.84
CA ARG A 56 -8.21 -0.37 24.82
C ARG A 56 -8.61 -1.83 25.08
N THR A 57 -8.49 -2.69 24.09
CA THR A 57 -8.86 -4.12 24.18
C THR A 57 -7.67 -5.02 24.45
N HIS A 58 -6.47 -4.47 24.71
CA HIS A 58 -5.23 -5.23 24.89
C HIS A 58 -4.96 -6.23 23.74
N THR A 59 -5.36 -5.87 22.53
CA THR A 59 -5.20 -6.72 21.33
C THR A 59 -3.92 -6.33 20.60
N ALA A 60 -2.96 -7.25 20.48
CA ALA A 60 -1.71 -6.98 19.78
C ALA A 60 -1.96 -6.88 18.26
N MET A 61 -1.61 -5.73 17.66
CA MET A 61 -1.73 -5.49 16.21
C MET A 61 -0.42 -4.92 15.61
N PRO A 62 0.69 -5.69 15.62
CA PRO A 62 2.00 -5.18 15.18
C PRO A 62 2.02 -4.80 13.70
N LEU A 63 1.36 -5.56 12.82
CA LEU A 63 1.31 -5.25 11.39
C LEU A 63 0.53 -3.95 11.11
N THR A 64 -0.56 -3.69 11.83
CA THR A 64 -1.29 -2.42 11.74
C THR A 64 -0.41 -1.24 12.17
N ALA A 65 0.44 -1.42 13.19
CA ALA A 65 1.38 -0.39 13.60
C ALA A 65 2.42 -0.08 12.53
N VAL A 66 2.98 -1.10 11.88
CA VAL A 66 3.89 -0.91 10.75
C VAL A 66 3.18 -0.21 9.59
N CYS A 67 1.97 -0.66 9.23
CA CYS A 67 1.19 -0.01 8.18
C CYS A 67 0.92 1.47 8.47
N ALA A 68 0.56 1.82 9.71
CA ALA A 68 0.34 3.21 10.12
C ALA A 68 1.60 4.05 9.90
N GLU A 69 2.77 3.50 10.22
CA GLU A 69 4.03 4.22 10.08
C GLU A 69 4.42 4.42 8.62
N VAL A 70 4.22 3.41 7.76
CA VAL A 70 4.43 3.56 6.30
C VAL A 70 3.58 4.71 5.74
N HIS A 71 2.29 4.79 6.12
CA HIS A 71 1.41 5.87 5.66
C HIS A 71 1.84 7.25 6.18
N ARG A 72 2.34 7.33 7.42
CA ARG A 72 2.88 8.59 7.97
C ARG A 72 4.14 9.03 7.24
N LEU A 73 5.05 8.11 6.93
CA LEU A 73 6.27 8.41 6.16
C LEU A 73 5.92 8.96 4.77
N LEU A 74 4.98 8.34 4.05
CA LEU A 74 4.52 8.83 2.75
C LEU A 74 3.81 10.17 2.84
N THR A 75 2.98 10.37 3.88
CA THR A 75 2.34 11.66 4.14
C THR A 75 3.37 12.76 4.38
N ALA A 76 4.40 12.48 5.20
CA ALA A 76 5.51 13.40 5.47
C ALA A 76 6.36 13.69 4.22
N ALA A 77 6.44 12.74 3.28
CA ALA A 77 7.09 12.92 1.98
C ALA A 77 6.25 13.73 0.97
N GLY A 78 5.08 14.25 1.38
CA GLY A 78 4.19 15.06 0.53
C GLY A 78 3.17 14.26 -0.29
N LEU A 79 3.13 12.94 -0.14
CA LEU A 79 2.21 12.05 -0.87
C LEU A 79 0.87 11.83 -0.16
N GLY A 80 0.59 12.55 0.94
CA GLY A 80 -0.64 12.37 1.72
C GLY A 80 -1.92 12.60 0.90
N GLY A 81 -1.88 13.52 -0.05
CA GLY A 81 -3.01 13.82 -0.95
C GLY A 81 -3.16 12.87 -2.13
N GLU A 82 -2.19 11.98 -2.34
CA GLU A 82 -2.19 11.01 -3.44
C GLU A 82 -3.01 9.76 -3.13
N ASP A 83 -3.31 9.00 -4.17
CA ASP A 83 -4.08 7.77 -4.05
C ASP A 83 -3.35 6.69 -3.23
N GLN A 84 -4.10 5.73 -2.69
CA GLN A 84 -3.54 4.52 -2.05
C GLN A 84 -2.51 3.79 -2.91
N ALA A 85 -2.61 3.84 -4.24
CA ALA A 85 -1.59 3.30 -5.13
C ALA A 85 -0.20 3.91 -4.95
N ALA A 86 -0.09 5.14 -4.44
CA ALA A 86 1.17 5.78 -4.10
C ALA A 86 1.92 5.08 -2.94
N LEU A 87 1.29 4.12 -2.25
CA LEU A 87 1.97 3.24 -1.30
C LEU A 87 3.20 2.55 -1.91
N MET A 88 3.17 2.26 -3.22
CA MET A 88 4.30 1.66 -3.93
C MET A 88 5.58 2.51 -3.89
N GLU A 89 5.48 3.82 -3.72
CA GLU A 89 6.64 4.69 -3.55
C GLU A 89 7.47 4.34 -2.30
N PHE A 90 6.86 3.73 -1.29
CA PHE A 90 7.59 3.23 -0.11
C PHE A 90 8.54 2.08 -0.47
N PHE A 91 8.15 1.24 -1.44
CA PHE A 91 8.93 0.07 -1.86
C PHE A 91 9.88 0.37 -3.02
N ARG A 92 9.75 1.54 -3.67
CA ARG A 92 10.64 1.96 -4.74
C ARG A 92 12.06 2.14 -4.17
N ARG A 93 13.02 1.40 -4.71
CA ARG A 93 14.42 1.50 -4.27
C ARG A 93 14.96 2.89 -4.65
N LYS A 94 15.64 3.54 -3.70
CA LYS A 94 16.44 4.76 -4.00
C LYS A 94 17.56 4.52 -5.01
N ASP A 95 17.96 3.27 -5.23
CA ASP A 95 19.02 2.88 -6.17
C ASP A 95 18.55 2.85 -7.65
N GLU A 96 17.26 3.05 -7.91
CA GLU A 96 16.67 3.14 -9.25
C GLU A 96 16.33 4.61 -9.56
N GLU A 97 17.35 5.48 -9.56
CA GLU A 97 17.32 6.65 -10.45
C GLU A 97 17.54 6.13 -11.88
N PRO A 98 16.76 6.56 -12.88
CA PRO A 98 17.11 6.30 -14.26
C PRO A 98 18.49 6.92 -14.49
N ALA A 99 19.45 6.12 -14.97
CA ALA A 99 20.71 6.64 -15.45
C ALA A 99 20.42 7.79 -16.43
N ALA A 100 21.00 8.96 -16.12
CA ALA A 100 20.94 10.16 -16.94
C ALA A 100 21.35 9.91 -18.40
#